data_AF-A0A3A8YA71-F1
#
_entry.id   AF-A0A3A8YA71-F1
#
_cell.length_a   1.000
_cell.length_b   1.000
_cell.length_c   1.000
_cell.angle_alpha   90.00
_cell.angle_beta   90.00
_cell.angle_gamma   90.00
#
_symmetry.space_group_name_H-M   'P 1'
#
loop_
_entity.id
_entity.type
_entity.pdbx_description
1 polymer ?
#
loop_
_entity_poly.entity_id
_entity_poly.type
_entity_poly.pdbx_seq_one_letter_code
_entity_poly.pdbx_strand_id
1 'polypeptide(L)' 'MNKEKEIDMLKEKLDYYTLVATDEEFDAEEVIKIVKRLEELEPTEAPEKSVDEFLDDFWKYCEGHALK' A
#
# COMPACT_ATOMS: atom_id res chain seq x y z
N MET A 1 22.69 2.03 -9.98
CA MET A 1 21.30 2.44 -10.32
C MET A 1 21.03 3.77 -9.63
N ASN A 2 20.22 4.64 -10.24
CA ASN A 2 19.78 5.87 -9.58
C ASN A 2 18.52 5.56 -8.76
N LYS A 3 18.35 6.23 -7.62
CA LYS A 3 17.25 5.96 -6.68
C LYS A 3 15.87 6.01 -7.35
N GLU A 4 15.62 7.06 -8.14
CA GLU A 4 14.37 7.26 -8.89
C GLU A 4 14.09 6.09 -9.85
N LYS A 5 15.11 5.62 -10.57
CA LYS A 5 14.96 4.50 -11.51
C LYS A 5 14.64 3.18 -10.80
N GLU A 6 15.17 2.97 -9.59
CA GLU A 6 14.83 1.80 -8.77
C GLU A 6 13.37 1.86 -8.33
N ILE A 7 12.91 3.05 -7.88
CA ILE A 7 11.52 3.28 -7.50
C ILE A 7 10.57 3.04 -8.68
N ASP A 8 10.88 3.59 -9.86
CA ASP A 8 10.05 3.42 -11.06
C ASP A 8 9.91 1.94 -11.43
N MET A 9 11.03 1.19 -11.42
CA MET A 9 11.00 -0.26 -11.71
C MET A 9 10.21 -1.06 -10.67
N LEU A 10 10.31 -0.68 -9.39
CA LEU A 10 9.55 -1.32 -8.32
C LEU A 10 8.05 -1.03 -8.44
N LYS A 11 7.67 0.20 -8.82
CA LYS A 11 6.27 0.58 -9.08
C LYS A 11 5.71 -0.16 -10.28
N GLU A 12 6.42 -0.23 -11.41
CA GLU A 12 5.98 -1.00 -12.58
C GLU A 12 5.78 -2.49 -12.25
N LYS A 13 6.67 -3.08 -11.45
CA LYS A 13 6.53 -4.48 -11.02
C LYS A 13 5.34 -4.68 -10.08
N LEU A 14 5.07 -3.72 -9.19
CA LEU A 14 3.92 -3.76 -8.30
C LEU A 14 2.61 -3.59 -9.08
N ASP A 15 2.58 -2.74 -10.09
CA ASP A 15 1.45 -2.55 -10.98
C ASP A 15 1.12 -3.84 -11.75
N TYR A 16 2.15 -4.59 -12.20
CA TYR A 16 1.96 -5.91 -12.79
C TYR A 16 1.23 -6.86 -11.82
N TYR A 17 1.70 -6.97 -10.57
CA TYR A 17 1.05 -7.84 -9.57
C TYR A 17 -0.37 -7.41 -9.21
N THR A 18 -0.69 -6.12 -9.34
CA THR A 18 -1.99 -5.56 -8.97
C THR A 18 -3.01 -5.60 -10.11
N LEU A 19 -2.54 -5.43 -11.36
CA LEU A 19 -3.42 -5.21 -12.52
C LEU A 19 -3.40 -6.33 -13.55
N VAL A 20 -2.33 -7.14 -13.58
CA VAL A 20 -2.09 -8.10 -14.67
C VAL A 20 -1.91 -9.53 -14.19
N ALA A 21 -1.20 -9.73 -13.08
CA ALA A 21 -0.90 -11.06 -12.57
C ALA A 21 -2.19 -11.83 -12.25
N THR A 22 -2.22 -13.08 -12.68
CA THR A 22 -3.24 -14.05 -12.27
C THR A 22 -2.92 -14.62 -10.89
N ASP A 23 -3.89 -15.31 -10.25
CA ASP A 23 -3.68 -15.94 -8.93
C ASP A 23 -2.50 -16.95 -8.92
N GLU A 24 -2.21 -17.58 -10.07
CA GLU A 24 -1.11 -18.53 -10.23
C GLU A 24 0.26 -17.84 -10.37
N GLU A 25 0.28 -16.62 -10.90
CA GLU A 25 1.50 -15.80 -11.09
C GLU A 25 1.75 -14.87 -9.89
N PHE A 26 0.77 -14.69 -9.02
CA PHE A 26 0.86 -13.82 -7.85
C PHE A 26 1.78 -14.41 -6.79
N ASP A 27 2.88 -13.72 -6.49
CA ASP A 27 3.81 -14.06 -5.43
C ASP A 27 3.71 -13.03 -4.30
N ALA A 28 3.04 -13.42 -3.21
CA ALA A 28 2.86 -12.57 -2.04
C ALA A 28 4.19 -12.19 -1.38
N GLU A 29 5.18 -13.09 -1.35
CA GLU A 29 6.47 -12.80 -0.73
C GLU A 29 7.24 -11.74 -1.53
N GLU A 30 7.17 -11.82 -2.86
CA GLU A 30 7.80 -10.85 -3.75
C GLU A 30 7.12 -9.47 -3.65
N VAL A 31 5.79 -9.42 -3.61
CA VAL A 31 5.03 -8.17 -3.40
C VAL A 31 5.40 -7.52 -2.07
N ILE A 32 5.48 -8.29 -0.98
CA ILE A 32 5.88 -7.76 0.34
C ILE A 32 7.30 -7.18 0.31
N LYS A 33 8.24 -7.82 -0.40
CA LYS A 33 9.61 -7.28 -0.55
C LYS A 33 9.61 -5.97 -1.33
N ILE A 34 8.84 -5.88 -2.41
CA ILE A 34 8.72 -4.66 -3.23
C ILE A 34 8.17 -3.51 -2.40
N VAL A 35 7.07 -3.73 -1.67
CA VAL A 35 6.41 -2.71 -0.84
C VAL A 35 7.35 -2.20 0.26
N LYS A 36 8.01 -3.10 1.01
CA LYS A 36 8.99 -2.72 2.03
C LYS A 36 10.14 -1.90 1.46
N ARG A 37 10.64 -2.29 0.28
CA ARG A 37 11.72 -1.55 -0.37
C ARG A 37 11.27 -0.17 -0.84
N LEU A 38 10.04 -0.04 -1.33
CA LEU A 38 9.44 1.25 -1.67
C LEU A 38 9.28 2.13 -0.42
N GLU A 39 8.84 1.59 0.71
CA GLU A 39 8.78 2.33 1.99
C GLU A 39 10.16 2.81 2.47
N GLU A 40 11.23 2.01 2.26
CA GLU A 40 12.59 2.44 2.59
C GLU A 40 13.10 3.56 1.66
N LEU A 41 12.76 3.51 0.38
CA LEU A 41 13.22 4.45 -0.63
C LEU A 41 12.41 5.75 -0.62
N GLU A 42 11.09 5.65 -0.59
CA GLU A 42 10.14 6.74 -0.44
C GLU A 42 9.32 6.46 0.82
N PRO A 43 9.85 6.79 2.01
CA PRO A 43 9.07 6.70 3.23
C PRO A 43 7.85 7.58 3.02
N THR A 44 6.68 6.94 2.98
CA THR A 44 5.42 7.64 2.97
C THR A 44 5.37 8.45 4.26
N GLU A 45 4.98 9.72 4.17
CA GLU A 45 4.85 10.54 5.37
C GLU A 45 4.00 9.77 6.37
N ALA A 46 4.48 9.68 7.62
CA ALA A 46 3.73 9.01 8.67
C ALA A 46 2.31 9.59 8.64
N PRO A 47 1.27 8.75 8.67
CA PRO A 47 -0.09 9.24 8.61
C PRO A 47 -0.27 10.34 9.66
N GLU A 48 -0.84 11.48 9.26
CA GLU A 48 -1.03 12.64 10.16
C GLU A 48 -1.80 12.24 11.44
N LYS A 49 -2.60 11.18 11.33
CA LYS A 49 -3.38 10.56 12.39
C LYS A 49 -2.80 9.20 12.75
N SER A 50 -2.86 8.85 14.02
CA SER A 50 -2.52 7.50 14.47
C SER A 50 -3.53 6.47 13.95
N VAL A 51 -3.13 5.20 13.94
CA VAL A 51 -4.04 4.09 13.59
C VAL A 51 -5.27 4.09 14.51
N ASP A 52 -5.11 4.41 15.80
CA ASP A 52 -6.22 4.50 16.74
C ASP A 52 -7.21 5.61 16.37
N GLU A 53 -6.72 6.79 16.01
CA GLU A 53 -7.58 7.92 15.60
C GLU A 53 -8.28 7.64 14.26
N PHE A 54 -7.61 6.98 13.32
CA PHE A 54 -8.22 6.54 12.07
C PHE A 54 -9.34 5.52 12.30
N LEU A 55 -9.12 4.53 13.18
CA LEU A 55 -10.12 3.51 13.50
C LEU A 55 -11.34 4.11 14.21
N ASP A 56 -11.13 5.09 15.10
CA ASP A 56 -12.21 5.81 15.77
C ASP A 56 -13.07 6.61 14.77
N ASP A 57 -12.44 7.32 13.84
CA ASP A 57 -13.12 8.03 12.75
C ASP A 57 -13.90 7.06 11.84
N PHE A 58 -13.31 5.90 11.51
CA PHE A 58 -13.96 4.87 10.69
C PHE A 58 -15.22 4.30 11.36
N TRP A 59 -15.15 3.97 12.65
CA TRP A 59 -16.31 3.46 13.38
C TRP A 59 -17.42 4.49 13.52
N LYS A 60 -17.09 5.75 13.83
CA LYS A 60 -18.06 6.85 13.84
C LYS A 60 -18.76 7.02 12.49
N TYR A 61 -18.02 6.91 11.39
CA TYR A 61 -18.60 6.93 10.05
C TYR A 61 -19.58 5.77 9.82
N CYS A 62 -19.20 4.55 10.20
CA CYS A 62 -20.08 3.38 10.11
C CYS A 62 -21.36 3.53 10.95
N GLU A 63 -21.25 4.03 12.18
CA GLU A 63 -22.41 4.27 13.06
C GLU A 63 -23.37 5.32 12.47
N GLY A 64 -22.83 6.38 11.86
CA GLY A 64 -23.63 7.42 11.18
C GLY A 64 -24.37 6.93 9.94
N HIS A 65 -23.90 5.87 9.30
CA HIS A 65 -24.49 5.28 8.09
C HIS A 65 -25.33 4.03 8.35
N ALA A 66 -25.31 3.45 9.55
CA ALA A 66 -26.07 2.25 9.90
C ALA A 66 -27.56 2.50 10.22
N LEU A 67 -28.02 3.76 10.24
CA LEU A 67 -29.40 4.14 10.63
C LEU A 67 -30.23 4.76 9.50
N LYS A 68 -29.93 4.46 8.22
CA LYS A 68 -30.73 4.93 7.08
C LYS A 68 -31.31 3.81 6.24
#